data_AF-A0A3B5PT79-F1
#
_entry.id   AF-A0A3B5PT79-F1
#
_cell.length_a   1.000
_cell.length_b   1.000
_cell.length_c   1.000
_cell.angle_alpha   90.00
_cell.angle_beta   90.00
_cell.angle_gamma   90.00
#
_symmetry.space_group_name_H-M   'P 1'
#
loop_
_entity.id
_entity.type
_entity.pdbx_description
1 polymer ?
#
loop_
_entity_poly.entity_id
_entity_poly.type
_entity_poly.pdbx_seq_one_letter_code
_entity_poly.pdbx_strand_id
1 'polypeptide(L)'
;MREKTASKLFHIQLKMLLALDFPHKALMIDVLAVLGGLTASLHLLKFTWKCCRGFRQYVWSSRCQANLRAFGQWAVVTGATSGIGKAYATELARRGLDVVLIGRSSKRLQKVAEEIENKYGRKTHTIKVDFTEGGSIYSKIAKELHDLQIGILVNNVGMICNDHFAYFLETPNPEQKITEIINCNILSVPQMTRLVLPPMVLRGRGLIINISSEMGLRPHPLVALYSATKTFSIHFSQCLHAEYKSEGITVQCVTPFMVSTNMTNNMKVNLFVKSAPAFVYDALNTVGHSTFTSGCLSHALQSVAFSILVPDWLRMSTFFIRWLRKRPKIEAGRKEATQEEE
;
A
#
# COMPACT_ATOMS: atom_id res chain seq x y z
N MET A 1 27.02 -56.78 13.58
CA MET A 1 28.45 -56.43 13.76
C MET A 1 29.05 -55.56 12.65
N ARG A 2 28.64 -55.68 11.37
CA ARG A 2 29.22 -54.88 10.25
C ARG A 2 28.95 -53.36 10.29
N GLU A 3 27.83 -52.93 10.87
CA GLU A 3 27.38 -51.52 10.85
C GLU A 3 28.19 -50.60 11.81
N LYS A 4 28.58 -51.12 12.98
CA LYS A 4 29.45 -50.40 13.93
C LYS A 4 30.86 -50.17 13.38
N THR A 5 31.33 -51.04 12.49
CA THR A 5 32.66 -50.96 11.88
C THR A 5 32.72 -49.89 10.80
N ALA A 6 31.67 -49.75 9.98
CA ALA A 6 31.56 -48.71 8.94
C ALA A 6 31.47 -47.30 9.53
N SER A 7 30.70 -47.12 10.61
CA SER A 7 30.61 -45.83 11.33
C SER A 7 31.96 -45.43 11.95
N LYS A 8 32.69 -46.39 12.54
CA LYS A 8 34.05 -46.14 13.05
C LYS A 8 35.03 -45.81 11.93
N LEU A 9 34.97 -46.50 10.80
CA LEU A 9 35.84 -46.22 9.65
C LEU A 9 35.60 -44.82 9.07
N PHE A 10 34.33 -44.40 8.96
CA PHE A 10 33.96 -43.07 8.49
C PHE A 10 34.44 -41.98 9.45
N HIS A 11 34.31 -42.19 10.76
CA HIS A 11 34.83 -41.27 11.78
C HIS A 11 36.36 -41.17 11.78
N ILE A 12 37.06 -42.28 11.54
CA ILE A 12 38.52 -42.30 11.43
C ILE A 12 38.96 -41.59 10.15
N GLN A 13 38.31 -41.84 9.01
CA GLN A 13 38.60 -41.15 7.74
C GLN A 13 38.34 -39.65 7.83
N LEU A 14 37.25 -39.21 8.47
CA LEU A 14 36.95 -37.80 8.68
C LEU A 14 37.98 -37.13 9.61
N LYS A 15 38.39 -37.80 10.69
CA LYS A 15 39.47 -37.33 11.58
C LYS A 15 40.81 -37.25 10.84
N MET A 16 41.13 -38.21 9.98
CA MET A 16 42.36 -38.22 9.19
C MET A 16 42.37 -37.10 8.14
N LEU A 17 41.22 -36.83 7.50
CA LEU A 17 41.03 -35.71 6.57
C LEU A 17 41.18 -34.34 7.27
N LEU A 18 40.65 -34.21 8.49
CA LEU A 18 40.80 -33.01 9.33
C LEU A 18 42.22 -32.87 9.90
N ALA A 19 42.94 -33.97 10.13
CA ALA A 19 44.29 -34.02 10.68
C ALA A 19 45.42 -33.87 9.64
N LEU A 20 45.12 -33.97 8.33
CA LEU A 20 46.09 -33.75 7.25
C LEU A 20 46.50 -32.27 7.21
N ASP A 21 47.63 -31.90 7.83
CA ASP A 21 48.14 -30.53 7.81
C ASP A 21 48.52 -30.10 6.39
N PHE A 22 47.60 -29.44 5.70
CA PHE A 22 47.89 -28.77 4.44
C PHE A 22 48.65 -27.48 4.76
N PRO A 23 49.74 -27.15 4.03
CA PRO A 23 50.58 -25.97 4.27
C PRO A 23 49.85 -24.63 4.16
N HIS A 24 48.56 -24.63 3.79
CA HIS A 24 47.71 -23.45 3.64
C HIS A 24 46.45 -23.44 4.53
N LYS A 25 46.31 -24.36 5.50
CA LYS A 25 45.12 -24.40 6.37
C LYS A 25 44.89 -23.12 7.16
N ALA A 26 45.94 -22.58 7.79
CA ALA A 26 45.86 -21.34 8.58
C ALA A 26 45.45 -20.16 7.68
N LEU A 27 46.10 -20.02 6.53
CA LEU A 27 45.76 -19.03 5.52
C LEU A 27 44.30 -19.16 5.06
N MET A 28 43.80 -20.38 4.85
CA MET A 28 42.41 -20.63 4.47
C MET A 28 41.42 -20.23 5.57
N ILE A 29 41.73 -20.51 6.84
CA ILE A 29 40.91 -20.09 7.99
C ILE A 29 40.88 -18.56 8.10
N ASP A 30 42.03 -17.90 7.95
CA ASP A 30 42.11 -16.44 7.99
C ASP A 30 41.32 -15.79 6.85
N VAL A 31 41.43 -16.33 5.63
CA VAL A 31 40.64 -15.87 4.48
C VAL A 31 39.14 -16.04 4.74
N LEU A 32 38.71 -17.20 5.24
CA LEU A 32 37.30 -17.44 5.59
C LEU A 32 36.81 -16.52 6.72
N ALA A 33 37.66 -16.25 7.71
CA ALA A 33 37.34 -15.34 8.81
C ALA A 33 37.20 -13.89 8.32
N VAL A 34 38.09 -13.43 7.44
CA VAL A 34 38.00 -12.09 6.81
C VAL A 34 36.74 -11.98 5.95
N LEU A 35 36.43 -12.98 5.12
CA LEU A 35 35.21 -13.02 4.32
C LEU A 35 33.95 -13.05 5.19
N GLY A 36 33.95 -13.85 6.26
CA GLY A 36 32.88 -13.91 7.26
C GLY A 36 32.68 -12.58 7.99
N GLY A 37 33.76 -11.93 8.41
CA GLY A 37 33.74 -10.60 8.99
C GLY A 37 33.16 -9.56 8.03
N LEU A 38 33.66 -9.51 6.79
CA LEU A 38 33.20 -8.56 5.77
C LEU A 38 31.70 -8.74 5.48
N THR A 39 31.24 -9.98 5.30
CA THR A 39 29.83 -10.27 5.05
C THR A 39 28.94 -9.89 6.25
N ALA A 40 29.34 -10.23 7.48
CA ALA A 40 28.63 -9.81 8.69
C ALA A 40 28.55 -8.28 8.82
N SER A 41 29.65 -7.57 8.58
CA SER A 41 29.69 -6.10 8.59
C SER A 41 28.77 -5.49 7.53
N LEU A 42 28.74 -6.04 6.30
CA LEU A 42 27.84 -5.60 5.24
C LEU A 42 26.36 -5.82 5.62
N HIS A 43 26.04 -6.96 6.25
CA HIS A 43 24.68 -7.23 6.71
C HIS A 43 24.26 -6.31 7.87
N LEU A 44 25.17 -6.05 8.82
CA LEU A 44 24.93 -5.13 9.92
C LEU A 44 24.71 -3.71 9.40
N LEU A 45 25.55 -3.23 8.47
CA LEU A 45 25.40 -1.92 7.85
C LEU A 45 24.05 -1.79 7.12
N LYS A 46 23.66 -2.81 6.33
CA LYS A 46 22.36 -2.85 5.66
C LYS A 46 21.19 -2.84 6.65
N PHE A 47 21.31 -3.57 7.76
CA PHE A 47 20.29 -3.62 8.81
C PHE A 47 20.16 -2.27 9.52
N THR A 48 21.28 -1.70 9.99
CA THR A 48 21.32 -0.38 10.63
C THR A 48 20.75 0.70 9.71
N TRP A 49 21.12 0.71 8.43
CA TRP A 49 20.55 1.63 7.44
C TRP A 49 19.03 1.49 7.31
N LYS A 50 18.50 0.26 7.24
CA LYS A 50 17.05 0.01 7.24
C LYS A 50 16.37 0.52 8.51
N CYS A 51 16.97 0.29 9.68
CA CYS A 51 16.46 0.79 10.96
C CYS A 51 16.45 2.32 11.00
N CYS A 52 17.53 2.99 10.59
CA CYS A 52 17.59 4.45 10.50
C CYS A 52 16.54 5.01 9.54
N ARG A 53 16.34 4.39 8.37
CA ARG A 53 15.29 4.77 7.42
C ARG A 53 13.89 4.58 8.01
N GLY A 54 13.63 3.46 8.68
CA GLY A 54 12.37 3.21 9.36
C GLY A 54 12.10 4.22 10.48
N PHE A 55 13.11 4.52 11.29
CA PHE A 55 13.03 5.54 12.34
C PHE A 55 12.72 6.92 11.74
N ARG A 56 13.43 7.34 10.69
CA ARG A 56 13.16 8.61 9.99
C ARG A 56 11.73 8.64 9.46
N GLN A 57 11.29 7.57 8.81
CA GLN A 57 10.01 7.51 8.13
C GLN A 57 8.80 7.46 9.07
N TYR A 58 8.91 6.81 10.23
CA TYR A 58 7.75 6.55 11.10
C TYR A 58 7.81 7.24 12.47
N VAL A 59 9.02 7.59 12.96
CA VAL A 59 9.19 8.27 14.24
C VAL A 59 9.48 9.75 14.03
N TRP A 60 10.53 10.07 13.25
CA TRP A 60 10.92 11.46 13.00
C TRP A 60 9.88 12.23 12.20
N SER A 61 9.23 11.58 11.23
CA SER A 61 8.17 12.16 10.40
C SER A 61 6.98 12.70 11.20
N SER A 62 6.68 12.12 12.36
CA SER A 62 5.64 12.60 13.27
C SER A 62 5.96 13.97 13.87
N ARG A 63 7.26 14.28 14.04
CA ARG A 63 7.78 15.54 14.58
C ARG A 63 8.06 16.58 13.50
N CYS A 64 8.49 16.15 12.32
CA CYS A 64 8.81 17.03 11.19
C CYS A 64 7.87 16.76 10.02
N GLN A 65 6.63 17.24 10.14
CA GLN A 65 5.59 17.05 9.12
C GLN A 65 5.80 18.00 7.94
N ALA A 66 5.58 17.50 6.72
CA ALA A 66 5.58 18.34 5.53
C ALA A 66 4.41 19.33 5.56
N ASN A 67 4.65 20.57 5.11
CA ASN A 67 3.60 21.56 4.92
C ASN A 67 2.78 21.21 3.67
N LEU A 68 1.67 20.49 3.85
CA LEU A 68 0.85 20.02 2.73
C LEU A 68 0.23 21.17 1.91
N ARG A 69 -0.04 22.32 2.51
CA ARG A 69 -0.55 23.49 1.75
C ARG A 69 0.48 24.06 0.78
N ALA A 70 1.78 23.75 0.95
CA ALA A 70 2.81 24.22 0.04
C ALA A 70 2.64 23.66 -1.38
N PHE A 71 1.96 22.50 -1.54
CA PHE A 71 1.68 21.89 -2.84
C PHE A 71 0.54 22.59 -3.60
N GLY A 72 -0.41 23.21 -2.91
CA GLY A 72 -1.54 23.93 -3.49
C GLY A 72 -2.70 24.09 -2.52
N GLN A 73 -3.77 24.76 -2.96
CA GLN A 73 -4.94 25.06 -2.14
C GLN A 73 -5.87 23.84 -2.00
N TRP A 74 -6.10 23.13 -3.10
CA TRP A 74 -7.08 22.04 -3.17
C TRP A 74 -6.41 20.66 -3.19
N ALA A 75 -7.03 19.72 -2.48
CA ALA A 75 -6.75 18.30 -2.60
C ALA A 75 -7.92 17.56 -3.23
N VAL A 76 -7.65 16.70 -4.21
CA VAL A 76 -8.64 15.78 -4.80
C VAL A 76 -8.52 14.42 -4.15
N VAL A 77 -9.63 13.86 -3.66
CA VAL A 77 -9.67 12.53 -3.06
C VAL A 77 -10.69 11.66 -3.77
N THR A 78 -10.24 10.54 -4.36
CA THR A 78 -11.14 9.56 -4.99
C THR A 78 -11.64 8.52 -3.98
N GLY A 79 -12.90 8.11 -4.08
CA GLY A 79 -13.51 7.21 -3.09
C GLY A 79 -13.68 7.87 -1.72
N ALA A 80 -14.02 9.16 -1.69
CA ALA A 80 -13.99 10.00 -0.48
C ALA A 80 -15.16 9.78 0.50
N THR A 81 -16.12 8.89 0.21
CA THR A 81 -17.36 8.73 1.00
C THR A 81 -17.20 7.84 2.24
N SER A 82 -16.11 7.07 2.37
CA SER A 82 -15.86 6.19 3.52
C SER A 82 -14.40 5.75 3.66
N GLY A 83 -14.12 5.03 4.75
CA GLY A 83 -12.84 4.34 4.96
C GLY A 83 -11.63 5.26 4.85
N ILE A 84 -10.59 4.78 4.16
CA ILE A 84 -9.32 5.50 3.97
C ILE A 84 -9.55 6.81 3.21
N GLY A 85 -10.40 6.83 2.17
CA GLY A 85 -10.69 8.03 1.39
C GLY A 85 -11.32 9.15 2.22
N LYS A 86 -12.37 8.83 2.99
CA LYS A 86 -12.98 9.81 3.92
C LYS A 86 -11.94 10.31 4.91
N ALA A 87 -11.13 9.42 5.48
CA ALA A 87 -10.08 9.80 6.43
C ALA A 87 -9.03 10.73 5.81
N TYR A 88 -8.60 10.49 4.56
CA TYR A 88 -7.72 11.40 3.82
C TYR A 88 -8.35 12.77 3.62
N ALA A 89 -9.60 12.82 3.14
CA ALA A 89 -10.32 14.07 2.95
C ALA A 89 -10.41 14.89 4.26
N THR A 90 -10.84 14.25 5.35
CA THR A 90 -10.96 14.87 6.67
C THR A 90 -9.60 15.37 7.20
N GLU A 91 -8.53 14.56 7.08
CA GLU A 91 -7.22 14.91 7.61
C GLU A 91 -6.52 16.00 6.76
N LEU A 92 -6.71 16.01 5.44
CA LEU A 92 -6.23 17.06 4.56
C LEU A 92 -6.92 18.40 4.87
N ALA A 93 -8.23 18.37 5.11
CA ALA A 93 -8.97 19.55 5.56
C ALA A 93 -8.49 20.04 6.93
N ARG A 94 -8.26 19.12 7.88
CA ARG A 94 -7.67 19.45 9.19
C ARG A 94 -6.29 20.12 9.06
N ARG A 95 -5.51 19.75 8.02
CA ARG A 95 -4.21 20.36 7.68
C ARG A 95 -4.33 21.62 6.81
N GLY A 96 -5.55 22.10 6.58
CA GLY A 96 -5.83 23.42 6.02
C GLY A 96 -6.00 23.47 4.50
N LEU A 97 -6.21 22.34 3.83
CA LEU A 97 -6.57 22.31 2.41
C LEU A 97 -8.08 22.36 2.20
N ASP A 98 -8.51 22.93 1.09
CA ASP A 98 -9.85 22.72 0.54
C ASP A 98 -9.89 21.34 -0.15
N VAL A 99 -11.07 20.68 -0.19
CA VAL A 99 -11.12 19.27 -0.60
C VAL A 99 -12.18 19.01 -1.68
N VAL A 100 -11.74 18.47 -2.81
CA VAL A 100 -12.62 17.87 -3.81
C VAL A 100 -12.89 16.42 -3.44
N LEU A 101 -14.16 16.08 -3.22
CA LEU A 101 -14.63 14.76 -2.82
C LEU A 101 -15.23 14.06 -4.05
N ILE A 102 -14.61 12.97 -4.50
CA ILE A 102 -15.12 12.20 -5.64
C ILE A 102 -15.66 10.85 -5.17
N GLY A 103 -16.87 10.51 -5.58
CA GLY A 103 -17.51 9.24 -5.21
C GLY A 103 -18.87 9.03 -5.88
N ARG A 104 -19.52 7.90 -5.57
CA ARG A 104 -20.71 7.44 -6.30
C ARG A 104 -22.04 7.91 -5.71
N SER A 105 -22.06 8.16 -4.39
CA SER A 105 -23.27 8.53 -3.65
C SER A 105 -23.25 10.01 -3.32
N SER A 106 -24.14 10.79 -3.93
CA SER A 106 -24.30 12.23 -3.65
C SER A 106 -24.62 12.49 -2.18
N LYS A 107 -25.56 11.72 -1.60
CA LYS A 107 -25.95 11.83 -0.17
C LYS A 107 -24.74 11.69 0.75
N ARG A 108 -23.88 10.68 0.51
CA ARG A 108 -22.69 10.45 1.33
C ARG A 108 -21.58 11.48 1.08
N LEU A 109 -21.43 11.95 -0.16
CA LEU A 109 -20.49 13.03 -0.48
C LEU A 109 -20.87 14.31 0.26
N GLN A 110 -22.16 14.69 0.19
CA GLN A 110 -22.70 15.86 0.87
C GLN A 110 -22.52 15.78 2.39
N LYS A 111 -22.79 14.62 2.99
CA LYS A 111 -22.54 14.41 4.43
C LYS A 111 -21.06 14.62 4.81
N VAL A 112 -20.12 14.11 4.01
CA VAL A 112 -18.68 14.29 4.28
C VAL A 112 -18.25 15.75 4.05
N ALA A 113 -18.82 16.40 3.03
CA ALA A 113 -18.61 17.82 2.75
C ALA A 113 -19.00 18.69 3.96
N GLU A 114 -20.23 18.54 4.44
CA GLU A 114 -20.77 19.26 5.59
C GLU A 114 -19.96 19.00 6.87
N GLU A 115 -19.57 17.74 7.13
CA GLU A 115 -18.70 17.40 8.26
C GLU A 115 -17.36 18.14 8.21
N ILE A 116 -16.76 18.27 7.02
CA ILE A 116 -15.49 18.96 6.81
C ILE A 116 -15.65 20.48 6.96
N GLU A 117 -16.66 21.05 6.31
CA GLU A 117 -16.96 22.48 6.32
C GLU A 117 -17.25 22.97 7.74
N ASN A 118 -18.15 22.28 8.45
CA ASN A 118 -18.54 22.64 9.81
C ASN A 118 -17.38 22.50 10.81
N LYS A 119 -16.52 21.48 10.66
CA LYS A 119 -15.47 21.20 11.64
C LYS A 119 -14.19 22.00 11.41
N TYR A 120 -13.85 22.31 10.16
CA TYR A 120 -12.55 22.89 9.82
C TYR A 120 -12.62 24.21 9.05
N GLY A 121 -13.83 24.66 8.67
CA GLY A 121 -14.05 25.89 7.89
C GLY A 121 -13.35 25.86 6.53
N ARG A 122 -13.18 24.67 5.94
CA ARG A 122 -12.56 24.47 4.62
C ARG A 122 -13.63 24.31 3.56
N LYS A 123 -13.37 24.79 2.34
CA LYS A 123 -14.30 24.62 1.24
C LYS A 123 -14.27 23.17 0.77
N THR A 124 -15.42 22.66 0.36
CA THR A 124 -15.50 21.39 -0.35
C THR A 124 -16.16 21.53 -1.70
N HIS A 125 -15.85 20.59 -2.58
CA HIS A 125 -16.50 20.47 -3.89
C HIS A 125 -16.75 18.99 -4.14
N THR A 126 -17.98 18.61 -4.51
CA THR A 126 -18.35 17.20 -4.65
C THR A 126 -18.56 16.84 -6.12
N ILE A 127 -17.99 15.70 -6.53
CA ILE A 127 -18.13 15.20 -7.90
C ILE A 127 -18.70 13.78 -7.85
N LYS A 128 -19.94 13.62 -8.32
CA LYS A 128 -20.61 12.33 -8.44
C LYS A 128 -20.21 11.62 -9.73
N VAL A 129 -19.49 10.51 -9.61
CA VAL A 129 -19.09 9.59 -10.71
C VAL A 129 -18.92 8.16 -10.19
N ASP A 130 -19.11 7.16 -11.04
CA ASP A 130 -18.68 5.78 -10.79
C ASP A 130 -17.46 5.42 -11.65
N PHE A 131 -16.35 5.08 -10.97
CA PHE A 131 -15.10 4.70 -11.64
C PHE A 131 -15.18 3.35 -12.37
N THR A 132 -16.25 2.57 -12.19
CA THR A 132 -16.49 1.35 -12.99
C THR A 132 -16.96 1.66 -14.41
N GLU A 133 -17.53 2.85 -14.67
CA GLU A 133 -18.07 3.27 -15.98
C GLU A 133 -16.99 3.55 -17.04
N GLY A 134 -15.71 3.46 -16.67
CA GLY A 134 -14.60 3.54 -17.61
C GLY A 134 -14.30 4.97 -18.07
N GLY A 135 -14.00 5.14 -19.36
CA GLY A 135 -13.45 6.39 -19.90
C GLY A 135 -14.41 7.59 -19.95
N SER A 136 -15.72 7.36 -19.90
CA SER A 136 -16.76 8.39 -20.10
C SER A 136 -16.79 9.46 -19.01
N ILE A 137 -16.35 9.13 -17.79
CA ILE A 137 -16.48 10.02 -16.62
C ILE A 137 -15.43 11.13 -16.57
N TYR A 138 -14.27 10.96 -17.22
CA TYR A 138 -13.12 11.83 -17.00
C TYR A 138 -13.28 13.22 -17.61
N SER A 139 -14.09 13.37 -18.67
CA SER A 139 -14.42 14.68 -19.25
C SER A 139 -15.20 15.54 -18.26
N LYS A 140 -16.16 14.94 -17.54
CA LYS A 140 -16.90 15.60 -16.47
C LYS A 140 -15.97 16.01 -15.33
N ILE A 141 -15.11 15.09 -14.87
CA ILE A 141 -14.16 15.39 -13.78
C ILE A 141 -13.22 16.53 -14.19
N ALA A 142 -12.67 16.50 -15.41
CA ALA A 142 -11.78 17.55 -15.91
C ALA A 142 -12.45 18.92 -15.89
N LYS A 143 -13.72 19.01 -16.30
CA LYS A 143 -14.49 20.25 -16.29
C LYS A 143 -14.66 20.82 -14.88
N GLU A 144 -14.99 19.97 -13.91
CA GLU A 144 -15.21 20.37 -12.51
C GLU A 144 -13.90 20.77 -11.79
N LEU A 145 -12.75 20.27 -12.26
CA LEU A 145 -11.44 20.60 -11.68
C LEU A 145 -10.76 21.83 -12.30
N HIS A 146 -11.26 22.34 -13.42
CA HIS A 146 -10.57 23.31 -14.28
C HIS A 146 -10.08 24.57 -13.54
N ASP A 147 -10.93 25.17 -12.70
CA ASP A 147 -10.64 26.43 -12.01
C ASP A 147 -9.98 26.25 -10.63
N LEU A 148 -9.70 25.01 -10.24
CA LEU A 148 -9.17 24.68 -8.93
C LEU A 148 -7.65 24.50 -8.99
N GLN A 149 -6.92 25.20 -8.11
CA GLN A 149 -5.49 24.97 -7.96
C GLN A 149 -5.23 23.67 -7.19
N ILE A 150 -5.31 22.53 -7.90
CA ILE A 150 -5.09 21.19 -7.33
C ILE A 150 -3.61 21.00 -7.02
N GLY A 151 -3.27 20.91 -5.74
CA GLY A 151 -1.91 20.64 -5.25
C GLY A 151 -1.68 19.19 -4.86
N ILE A 152 -2.74 18.49 -4.44
CA ILE A 152 -2.66 17.11 -3.96
C ILE A 152 -3.71 16.26 -4.65
N LEU A 153 -3.33 15.07 -5.14
CA LEU A 153 -4.26 14.04 -5.58
C LEU A 153 -4.07 12.79 -4.70
N VAL A 154 -5.15 12.28 -4.13
CA VAL A 154 -5.20 10.98 -3.45
C VAL A 154 -6.03 10.01 -4.29
N ASN A 155 -5.34 9.17 -5.07
CA ASN A 155 -5.94 8.05 -5.77
C ASN A 155 -6.20 6.91 -4.78
N ASN A 156 -7.37 6.92 -4.17
CA ASN A 156 -7.78 5.96 -3.15
C ASN A 156 -8.87 4.99 -3.64
N VAL A 157 -9.69 5.39 -4.62
CA VAL A 157 -10.79 4.54 -5.12
C VAL A 157 -10.29 3.15 -5.48
N GLY A 158 -11.07 2.15 -5.11
CA GLY A 158 -10.79 0.76 -5.48
C GLY A 158 -11.85 -0.18 -4.96
N MET A 159 -11.86 -1.38 -5.55
CA MET A 159 -12.77 -2.47 -5.22
C MET A 159 -12.06 -3.82 -5.28
N ILE A 160 -12.68 -4.82 -4.66
CA ILE A 160 -12.30 -6.24 -4.75
C ILE A 160 -13.29 -6.97 -5.66
N CYS A 161 -12.87 -8.06 -6.30
CA CYS A 161 -13.76 -8.86 -7.15
C CYS A 161 -14.81 -9.61 -6.32
N ASN A 162 -14.39 -10.14 -5.17
CA ASN A 162 -15.19 -11.02 -4.32
C ASN A 162 -15.02 -10.58 -2.86
N ASP A 163 -16.09 -10.69 -2.06
CA ASP A 163 -16.08 -10.39 -0.62
C ASP A 163 -15.39 -11.49 0.22
N HIS A 164 -14.75 -12.45 -0.43
CA HIS A 164 -14.06 -13.58 0.18
C HIS A 164 -12.97 -14.12 -0.74
N PHE A 165 -12.09 -14.96 -0.19
CA PHE A 165 -11.09 -15.68 -0.98
C PHE A 165 -11.79 -16.70 -1.90
N ALA A 166 -11.69 -16.49 -3.22
CA ALA A 166 -12.36 -17.29 -4.22
C ALA A 166 -11.40 -17.63 -5.37
N TYR A 167 -11.59 -18.78 -6.01
CA TYR A 167 -10.91 -19.06 -7.27
C TYR A 167 -11.37 -18.09 -8.34
N PHE A 168 -10.51 -17.87 -9.35
CA PHE A 168 -10.80 -16.92 -10.41
C PHE A 168 -12.14 -17.19 -11.11
N LEU A 169 -12.43 -18.45 -11.40
CA LEU A 169 -13.67 -18.89 -12.05
C LEU A 169 -14.91 -18.87 -11.14
N GLU A 170 -14.75 -18.65 -9.82
CA GLU A 170 -15.87 -18.51 -8.88
C GLU A 170 -16.39 -17.06 -8.80
N THR A 171 -15.77 -16.14 -9.55
CA THR A 171 -16.19 -14.73 -9.59
C THR A 171 -17.54 -14.61 -10.31
N PRO A 172 -18.58 -14.03 -9.70
CA PRO A 172 -19.88 -13.85 -10.34
C PRO A 172 -19.77 -12.82 -11.45
N ASN A 173 -20.47 -13.06 -12.57
CA ASN A 173 -20.48 -12.20 -13.76
C ASN A 173 -19.05 -11.77 -14.18
N PRO A 174 -18.16 -12.74 -14.48
CA PRO A 174 -16.73 -12.48 -14.56
C PRO A 174 -16.38 -11.44 -15.64
N GLU A 175 -17.04 -11.45 -16.79
CA GLU A 175 -16.82 -10.48 -17.87
C GLU A 175 -17.01 -9.02 -17.39
N GLN A 176 -18.16 -8.75 -16.75
CA GLN A 176 -18.45 -7.44 -16.18
C GLN A 176 -17.47 -7.12 -15.05
N LYS A 177 -17.25 -8.05 -14.11
CA LYS A 177 -16.42 -7.82 -12.92
C LYS A 177 -14.96 -7.52 -13.24
N ILE A 178 -14.42 -8.18 -14.26
CA ILE A 178 -13.07 -7.94 -14.77
C ILE A 178 -12.96 -6.50 -15.30
N THR A 179 -13.93 -6.06 -16.09
CA THR A 179 -13.95 -4.69 -16.64
C THR A 179 -14.09 -3.65 -15.53
N GLU A 180 -15.02 -3.85 -14.59
CA GLU A 180 -15.25 -2.96 -13.45
C GLU A 180 -13.99 -2.75 -12.60
N ILE A 181 -13.29 -3.83 -12.23
CA ILE A 181 -12.09 -3.72 -11.39
C ILE A 181 -10.91 -3.11 -12.15
N ILE A 182 -10.77 -3.39 -13.45
CA ILE A 182 -9.74 -2.74 -14.27
C ILE A 182 -10.03 -1.24 -14.37
N ASN A 183 -11.28 -0.84 -14.63
CA ASN A 183 -11.65 0.57 -14.69
C ASN A 183 -11.43 1.27 -13.33
N CYS A 184 -11.89 0.65 -12.25
CA CYS A 184 -11.86 1.22 -10.92
C CYS A 184 -10.46 1.27 -10.30
N ASN A 185 -9.67 0.19 -10.40
CA ASN A 185 -8.37 0.09 -9.72
C ASN A 185 -7.17 0.45 -10.61
N ILE A 186 -7.27 0.23 -11.93
CA ILE A 186 -6.16 0.47 -12.87
C ILE A 186 -6.38 1.78 -13.61
N LEU A 187 -7.46 1.91 -14.40
CA LEU A 187 -7.67 3.05 -15.30
C LEU A 187 -7.81 4.39 -14.55
N SER A 188 -8.44 4.37 -13.37
CA SER A 188 -8.63 5.56 -12.53
C SER A 188 -7.33 6.26 -12.15
N VAL A 189 -6.28 5.49 -11.82
CA VAL A 189 -5.01 6.02 -11.32
C VAL A 189 -4.28 6.91 -12.35
N PRO A 190 -3.97 6.45 -13.57
CA PRO A 190 -3.33 7.26 -14.59
C PRO A 190 -4.27 8.34 -15.14
N GLN A 191 -5.57 8.10 -15.27
CA GLN A 191 -6.49 9.12 -15.79
C GLN A 191 -6.61 10.30 -14.84
N MET A 192 -6.87 10.07 -13.55
CA MET A 192 -6.91 11.15 -12.56
C MET A 192 -5.56 11.88 -12.45
N THR A 193 -4.45 11.13 -12.53
CA THR A 193 -3.11 11.71 -12.57
C THR A 193 -2.94 12.64 -13.78
N ARG A 194 -3.32 12.19 -14.99
CA ARG A 194 -3.25 12.98 -16.22
C ARG A 194 -4.06 14.29 -16.13
N LEU A 195 -5.19 14.29 -15.42
CA LEU A 195 -6.01 15.49 -15.27
C LEU A 195 -5.34 16.57 -14.41
N VAL A 196 -4.55 16.19 -13.41
CA VAL A 196 -3.99 17.13 -12.42
C VAL A 196 -2.50 17.41 -12.60
N LEU A 197 -1.76 16.49 -13.25
CA LEU A 197 -0.31 16.56 -13.36
C LEU A 197 0.18 17.76 -14.20
N PRO A 198 -0.39 18.09 -15.37
CA PRO A 198 0.09 19.21 -16.17
C PRO A 198 0.15 20.55 -15.41
N PRO A 199 -0.91 21.01 -14.72
CA PRO A 199 -0.81 22.25 -13.95
C PRO A 199 0.08 22.14 -12.70
N MET A 200 0.33 20.94 -12.16
CA MET A 200 1.32 20.75 -11.09
C MET A 200 2.74 20.96 -11.62
N VAL A 201 3.06 20.39 -12.78
CA VAL A 201 4.37 20.53 -13.45
C VAL A 201 4.65 21.98 -13.80
N LEU A 202 3.68 22.69 -14.37
CA LEU A 202 3.82 24.12 -14.69
C LEU A 202 4.15 24.98 -13.45
N ARG A 203 3.71 24.57 -12.26
CA ARG A 203 4.02 25.27 -11.00
C ARG A 203 5.30 24.78 -10.33
N GLY A 204 5.93 23.72 -10.84
CA GLY A 204 7.08 23.06 -10.22
C GLY A 204 6.78 22.40 -8.87
N ARG A 205 5.52 22.06 -8.60
CA ARG A 205 5.10 21.45 -7.32
C ARG A 205 3.78 20.69 -7.42
N GLY A 206 3.79 19.49 -6.86
CA GLY A 206 2.59 18.68 -6.70
C GLY A 206 2.85 17.41 -5.89
N LEU A 207 1.79 16.87 -5.30
CA LEU A 207 1.82 15.61 -4.57
C LEU A 207 0.74 14.66 -5.09
N ILE A 208 1.14 13.48 -5.54
CA ILE A 208 0.22 12.41 -5.91
C ILE A 208 0.42 11.26 -4.91
N ILE A 209 -0.65 10.83 -4.26
CA ILE A 209 -0.66 9.71 -3.32
C ILE A 209 -1.52 8.60 -3.92
N ASN A 210 -0.90 7.48 -4.27
CA ASN A 210 -1.60 6.32 -4.81
C ASN A 210 -1.73 5.24 -3.72
N ILE A 211 -2.97 4.89 -3.38
CA ILE A 211 -3.25 3.85 -2.39
C ILE A 211 -3.26 2.48 -3.05
N SER A 212 -2.18 1.75 -2.82
CA SER A 212 -2.05 0.35 -3.21
C SER A 212 -2.57 -0.57 -2.08
N SER A 213 -1.89 -1.67 -1.82
CA SER A 213 -2.16 -2.64 -0.76
C SER A 213 -0.89 -3.45 -0.50
N GLU A 214 -0.73 -4.00 0.69
CA GLU A 214 0.29 -5.03 0.89
C GLU A 214 0.12 -6.21 -0.08
N MET A 215 -1.11 -6.55 -0.47
CA MET A 215 -1.36 -7.60 -1.45
C MET A 215 -0.83 -7.28 -2.86
N GLY A 216 -0.36 -6.05 -3.12
CA GLY A 216 0.33 -5.69 -4.35
C GLY A 216 1.85 -5.90 -4.31
N LEU A 217 2.44 -6.08 -3.12
CA LEU A 217 3.88 -6.28 -2.94
C LEU A 217 4.34 -7.67 -3.37
N ARG A 218 3.45 -8.66 -3.28
CA ARG A 218 3.74 -10.08 -3.53
C ARG A 218 2.50 -10.76 -4.13
N PRO A 219 2.67 -11.82 -4.93
CA PRO A 219 1.55 -12.59 -5.44
C PRO A 219 0.69 -13.14 -4.31
N HIS A 220 -0.62 -12.96 -4.43
CA HIS A 220 -1.60 -13.44 -3.46
C HIS A 220 -2.70 -14.27 -4.14
N PRO A 221 -2.74 -15.60 -3.93
CA PRO A 221 -3.76 -16.44 -4.55
C PRO A 221 -5.14 -16.13 -3.98
N LEU A 222 -6.19 -16.50 -4.73
CA LEU A 222 -7.61 -16.29 -4.40
C LEU A 222 -8.09 -14.82 -4.41
N VAL A 223 -7.20 -13.88 -4.69
CA VAL A 223 -7.46 -12.45 -4.93
C VAL A 223 -6.61 -11.93 -6.10
N ALA A 224 -6.35 -12.80 -7.08
CA ALA A 224 -5.33 -12.61 -8.11
C ALA A 224 -5.48 -11.28 -8.87
N LEU A 225 -6.68 -10.97 -9.36
CA LEU A 225 -6.93 -9.76 -10.14
C LEU A 225 -6.77 -8.48 -9.28
N TYR A 226 -7.28 -8.50 -8.05
CA TYR A 226 -7.07 -7.39 -7.10
C TYR A 226 -5.57 -7.18 -6.80
N SER A 227 -4.85 -8.24 -6.45
CA SER A 227 -3.40 -8.22 -6.20
C SER A 227 -2.65 -7.60 -7.38
N ALA A 228 -2.92 -8.06 -8.61
CA ALA A 228 -2.33 -7.51 -9.83
C ALA A 228 -2.62 -6.01 -10.02
N THR A 229 -3.86 -5.56 -9.77
CA THR A 229 -4.20 -4.12 -9.85
C THR A 229 -3.42 -3.28 -8.85
N LYS A 230 -3.13 -3.82 -7.67
CA LYS A 230 -2.37 -3.12 -6.64
C LYS A 230 -0.86 -3.11 -6.93
N THR A 231 -0.33 -4.15 -7.57
CA THR A 231 1.03 -4.13 -8.15
C THR A 231 1.16 -3.06 -9.22
N PHE A 232 0.17 -2.90 -10.12
CA PHE A 232 0.15 -1.82 -11.11
C PHE A 232 0.32 -0.44 -10.44
N SER A 233 -0.45 -0.15 -9.39
CA SER A 233 -0.33 1.13 -8.67
C SER A 233 1.07 1.35 -8.08
N ILE A 234 1.76 0.29 -7.65
CA ILE A 234 3.12 0.38 -7.09
C ILE A 234 4.11 0.81 -8.18
N HIS A 235 4.16 0.05 -9.29
CA HIS A 235 5.11 0.34 -10.37
C HIS A 235 4.79 1.67 -11.04
N PHE A 236 3.52 1.96 -11.31
CA PHE A 236 3.10 3.26 -11.87
C PHE A 236 3.60 4.43 -11.01
N SER A 237 3.43 4.33 -9.69
CA SER A 237 3.88 5.39 -8.77
C SER A 237 5.39 5.58 -8.76
N GLN A 238 6.15 4.48 -8.76
CA GLN A 238 7.62 4.52 -8.71
C GLN A 238 8.20 5.10 -10.00
N CYS A 239 7.71 4.65 -11.16
CA CYS A 239 8.13 5.18 -12.46
C CYS A 239 7.77 6.66 -12.59
N LEU A 240 6.52 7.02 -12.29
CA LEU A 240 6.06 8.41 -12.40
C LEU A 240 6.81 9.35 -11.46
N HIS A 241 7.15 8.91 -10.24
CA HIS A 241 8.02 9.70 -9.37
C HIS A 241 9.39 9.94 -10.01
N ALA A 242 10.01 8.91 -10.59
CA ALA A 242 11.33 9.02 -11.19
C ALA A 242 11.32 9.99 -12.40
N GLU A 243 10.25 9.98 -13.19
CA GLU A 243 10.04 10.86 -14.34
C GLU A 243 9.89 12.33 -13.95
N TYR A 244 9.09 12.64 -12.92
CA TYR A 244 8.70 14.03 -12.61
C TYR A 244 9.31 14.61 -11.32
N LYS A 245 10.19 13.88 -10.62
CA LYS A 245 10.87 14.40 -9.41
C LYS A 245 11.68 15.67 -9.68
N SER A 246 12.32 15.79 -10.85
CA SER A 246 13.09 16.98 -11.23
C SER A 246 12.19 18.19 -11.50
N GLU A 247 10.93 17.94 -11.88
CA GLU A 247 9.88 18.95 -12.05
C GLU A 247 9.18 19.31 -10.72
N GLY A 248 9.73 18.89 -9.58
CA GLY A 248 9.17 19.17 -8.26
C GLY A 248 7.92 18.34 -7.89
N ILE A 249 7.63 17.27 -8.64
CA ILE A 249 6.49 16.39 -8.37
C ILE A 249 6.89 15.23 -7.46
N THR A 250 6.20 15.11 -6.33
CA THR A 250 6.33 13.94 -5.45
C THR A 250 5.19 12.97 -5.74
N VAL A 251 5.54 11.73 -6.05
CA VAL A 251 4.55 10.63 -6.16
C VAL A 251 4.85 9.63 -5.06
N GLN A 252 3.89 9.42 -4.18
CA GLN A 252 3.99 8.50 -3.05
C GLN A 252 3.05 7.31 -3.25
N CYS A 253 3.57 6.09 -3.13
CA CYS A 253 2.77 4.89 -3.04
C CYS A 253 2.61 4.46 -1.59
N VAL A 254 1.37 4.19 -1.17
CA VAL A 254 1.04 3.69 0.17
C VAL A 254 0.49 2.27 0.07
N THR A 255 1.13 1.30 0.74
CA THR A 255 0.73 -0.13 0.74
C THR A 255 0.21 -0.54 2.13
N PRO A 256 -1.06 -0.22 2.46
CA PRO A 256 -1.64 -0.58 3.75
C PRO A 256 -1.81 -2.09 3.93
N PHE A 257 -1.70 -2.53 5.19
CA PHE A 257 -2.30 -3.76 5.69
C PHE A 257 -3.77 -3.50 6.06
N MET A 258 -4.34 -4.31 6.95
CA MET A 258 -5.73 -4.19 7.39
C MET A 258 -5.99 -2.83 8.08
N VAL A 259 -6.95 -2.10 7.50
CA VAL A 259 -7.53 -0.87 8.04
C VAL A 259 -9.02 -1.10 8.19
N SER A 260 -9.59 -0.74 9.35
CA SER A 260 -11.03 -0.85 9.60
C SER A 260 -11.81 0.08 8.67
N THR A 261 -12.44 -0.51 7.65
CA THR A 261 -13.24 0.17 6.61
C THR A 261 -14.40 -0.71 6.16
N ASN A 262 -15.33 -0.16 5.39
CA ASN A 262 -16.40 -0.94 4.76
C ASN A 262 -15.87 -2.09 3.89
N MET A 263 -14.73 -1.92 3.20
CA MET A 263 -14.11 -2.98 2.37
C MET A 263 -13.65 -4.18 3.21
N THR A 264 -13.31 -3.95 4.48
CA THR A 264 -12.91 -4.98 5.43
C THR A 264 -14.03 -5.29 6.43
N ASN A 265 -15.28 -4.98 6.12
CA ASN A 265 -16.43 -5.12 7.01
C ASN A 265 -16.22 -4.55 8.42
N ASN A 266 -15.60 -3.38 8.53
CA ASN A 266 -15.41 -2.68 9.80
C ASN A 266 -14.75 -3.55 10.89
N MET A 267 -13.78 -4.39 10.51
CA MET A 267 -12.98 -5.19 11.45
C MET A 267 -12.59 -4.40 12.71
N LYS A 268 -12.76 -5.03 13.87
CA LYS A 268 -12.46 -4.42 15.18
C LYS A 268 -11.00 -3.96 15.23
N VAL A 269 -10.79 -2.70 15.57
CA VAL A 269 -9.48 -2.09 15.77
C VAL A 269 -8.73 -2.85 16.87
N ASN A 270 -7.47 -3.19 16.60
CA ASN A 270 -6.58 -3.92 17.51
C ASN A 270 -5.11 -3.62 17.13
N LEU A 271 -4.16 -4.38 17.68
CA LEU A 271 -2.73 -4.17 17.42
C LEU A 271 -2.36 -4.27 15.91
N PHE A 272 -3.07 -5.12 15.16
CA PHE A 272 -2.80 -5.39 13.75
C PHE A 272 -3.74 -4.61 12.81
N VAL A 273 -4.93 -4.25 13.28
CA VAL A 273 -5.96 -3.52 12.51
C VAL A 273 -6.08 -2.09 13.02
N LYS A 274 -5.73 -1.11 12.18
CA LYS A 274 -5.78 0.32 12.53
C LYS A 274 -7.12 0.94 12.09
N SER A 275 -7.60 1.95 12.81
CA SER A 275 -8.74 2.75 12.32
C SER A 275 -8.31 3.59 11.12
N ALA A 276 -9.24 3.90 10.21
CA ALA A 276 -8.91 4.72 9.04
C ALA A 276 -8.35 6.12 9.40
N PRO A 277 -8.92 6.88 10.37
CA PRO A 277 -8.36 8.17 10.77
C PRO A 277 -6.93 8.07 11.32
N ALA A 278 -6.67 7.10 12.21
CA ALA A 278 -5.34 6.93 12.79
C ALA A 278 -4.32 6.47 11.72
N PHE A 279 -4.74 5.61 10.79
CA PHE A 279 -3.90 5.18 9.68
C PHE A 279 -3.50 6.35 8.78
N VAL A 280 -4.46 7.17 8.38
CA VAL A 280 -4.21 8.31 7.48
C VAL A 280 -3.37 9.39 8.15
N TYR A 281 -3.59 9.65 9.44
CA TYR A 281 -2.76 10.59 10.20
C TYR A 281 -1.27 10.20 10.11
N ASP A 282 -0.96 8.93 10.37
CA ASP A 282 0.41 8.41 10.25
C ASP A 282 0.90 8.44 8.79
N ALA A 283 0.06 8.05 7.84
CA ALA A 283 0.43 8.00 6.42
C ALA A 283 0.82 9.38 5.87
N LEU A 284 0.03 10.41 6.17
CA LEU A 284 0.33 11.78 5.76
C LEU A 284 1.56 12.35 6.46
N ASN A 285 1.94 11.88 7.64
CA ASN A 285 3.20 12.27 8.27
C ASN A 285 4.40 11.77 7.47
N THR A 286 4.28 10.65 6.75
CA THR A 286 5.39 10.11 5.94
C THR A 286 5.67 10.89 4.64
N VAL A 287 4.80 11.83 4.26
CA VAL A 287 5.01 12.71 3.09
C VAL A 287 6.29 13.52 3.28
N GLY A 288 7.14 13.58 2.24
CA GLY A 288 8.45 14.22 2.29
C GLY A 288 9.56 13.36 2.92
N HIS A 289 9.22 12.23 3.54
CA HIS A 289 10.20 11.30 4.13
C HIS A 289 10.36 10.01 3.34
N SER A 290 9.31 9.55 2.67
CA SER A 290 9.38 8.40 1.76
C SER A 290 8.38 8.52 0.62
N THR A 291 8.75 8.03 -0.56
CA THR A 291 7.86 7.88 -1.72
C THR A 291 7.24 6.48 -1.80
N PHE A 292 7.66 5.56 -0.91
CA PHE A 292 7.11 4.22 -0.79
C PHE A 292 6.97 3.81 0.67
N THR A 293 5.74 3.56 1.14
CA THR A 293 5.46 3.41 2.57
C THR A 293 4.30 2.46 2.85
N SER A 294 4.33 1.73 3.96
CA SER A 294 3.15 1.02 4.47
C SER A 294 2.14 1.95 5.18
N GLY A 295 2.38 3.27 5.19
CA GLY A 295 1.52 4.28 5.81
C GLY A 295 1.74 4.44 7.32
N CYS A 296 1.94 3.35 8.07
CA CYS A 296 2.24 3.42 9.50
C CYS A 296 3.25 2.36 9.95
N LEU A 297 3.83 2.55 11.14
CA LEU A 297 4.85 1.65 11.69
C LEU A 297 4.34 0.22 11.89
N SER A 298 3.11 0.06 12.40
CA SER A 298 2.55 -1.27 12.65
C SER A 298 2.38 -2.07 11.35
N HIS A 299 2.00 -1.42 10.25
CA HIS A 299 1.89 -2.05 8.94
C HIS A 299 3.27 -2.36 8.34
N ALA A 300 4.28 -1.51 8.58
CA ALA A 300 5.65 -1.78 8.14
C ALA A 300 6.24 -3.02 8.83
N LEU A 301 6.05 -3.13 10.15
CA LEU A 301 6.47 -4.29 10.93
C LEU A 301 5.73 -5.57 10.50
N GLN A 302 4.43 -5.48 10.24
CA GLN A 302 3.65 -6.59 9.67
C GLN A 302 4.19 -7.01 8.30
N SER A 303 4.57 -6.07 7.43
CA SER A 303 5.12 -6.39 6.12
C SER A 303 6.43 -7.17 6.23
N VAL A 304 7.32 -6.74 7.12
CA VAL A 304 8.59 -7.43 7.39
C VAL A 304 8.32 -8.82 7.95
N ALA A 305 7.50 -8.94 9.01
CA ALA A 305 7.16 -10.22 9.61
C ALA A 305 6.53 -11.18 8.59
N PHE A 306 5.56 -10.70 7.80
CA PHE A 306 4.89 -11.51 6.78
C PHE A 306 5.86 -11.99 5.70
N SER A 307 6.82 -11.15 5.29
CA SER A 307 7.84 -11.54 4.30
C SER A 307 8.79 -12.63 4.80
N ILE A 308 9.04 -12.70 6.11
CA ILE A 308 9.94 -13.69 6.72
C ILE A 308 9.18 -14.98 7.03
N LEU A 309 7.99 -14.86 7.63
CA LEU A 309 7.22 -15.98 8.15
C LEU A 309 6.43 -16.72 7.07
N VAL A 310 6.05 -16.04 5.98
CA VAL A 310 5.22 -16.61 4.92
C VAL A 310 5.88 -16.37 3.57
N PRO A 311 6.97 -17.10 3.25
CA PRO A 311 7.68 -16.96 1.98
C PRO A 311 6.80 -17.36 0.79
N ASP A 312 7.19 -16.94 -0.42
CA ASP A 312 6.38 -17.09 -1.63
C ASP A 312 6.00 -18.55 -1.93
N TRP A 313 6.94 -19.49 -1.80
CA TRP A 313 6.68 -20.91 -2.03
C TRP A 313 5.62 -21.47 -1.07
N LEU A 314 5.55 -20.98 0.18
CA LEU A 314 4.56 -21.39 1.15
C LEU A 314 3.20 -20.74 0.82
N ARG A 315 3.19 -19.44 0.54
CA ARG A 315 1.97 -18.69 0.20
C ARG A 315 1.30 -19.20 -1.08
N MET A 316 2.10 -19.66 -2.03
CA MET A 316 1.63 -20.21 -3.30
C MET A 316 1.38 -21.73 -3.23
N SER A 317 1.63 -22.37 -2.08
CA SER A 317 1.39 -23.81 -1.91
C SER A 317 -0.10 -24.16 -1.91
N THR A 318 -0.42 -25.37 -2.36
CA THR A 318 -1.79 -25.91 -2.29
C THR A 318 -2.32 -25.98 -0.87
N PHE A 319 -1.44 -26.23 0.11
CA PHE A 319 -1.78 -26.19 1.53
C PHE A 319 -2.29 -24.81 1.95
N PHE A 320 -1.56 -23.74 1.65
CA PHE A 320 -1.95 -22.38 2.03
C PHE A 320 -3.21 -21.91 1.32
N ILE A 321 -3.37 -22.25 0.03
CA ILE A 321 -4.60 -21.97 -0.73
C ILE A 321 -5.81 -22.64 -0.07
N ARG A 322 -5.71 -23.94 0.29
CA ARG A 322 -6.78 -24.65 1.00
C ARG A 322 -7.07 -24.05 2.37
N TRP A 323 -6.04 -23.57 3.07
CA TRP A 323 -6.19 -22.90 4.36
C TRP A 323 -6.91 -21.55 4.23
N LEU A 324 -6.55 -20.72 3.24
CA LEU A 324 -7.24 -19.46 2.95
C LEU A 324 -8.71 -19.69 2.59
N ARG A 325 -9.02 -20.72 1.80
CA ARG A 325 -10.39 -21.05 1.39
C ARG A 325 -11.30 -21.42 2.57
N LYS A 326 -10.74 -21.96 3.65
CA LYS A 326 -11.49 -22.28 4.88
C LYS A 326 -11.78 -21.05 5.74
N ARG A 327 -11.19 -19.89 5.43
CA ARG A 327 -11.53 -18.66 6.15
C ARG A 327 -12.98 -18.30 5.85
N PRO A 328 -13.74 -17.88 6.87
CA PRO A 328 -15.11 -17.45 6.66
C PRO A 328 -15.13 -16.34 5.63
N LYS A 329 -16.25 -16.24 4.88
CA LYS A 329 -16.50 -15.06 4.07
C LYS A 329 -16.33 -13.82 4.94
N ILE A 330 -15.88 -12.72 4.36
CA ILE A 330 -15.97 -11.44 5.03
C ILE A 330 -17.48 -11.12 5.00
N GLU A 331 -18.25 -11.66 5.95
CA GLU A 331 -19.69 -11.48 6.11
C GLU A 331 -19.98 -11.26 7.61
N ALA A 332 -20.03 -9.99 8.02
CA ALA A 332 -20.84 -9.48 9.14
C ALA A 332 -20.61 -7.96 9.26
N GLY A 333 -21.63 -7.20 8.85
CA GLY A 333 -21.66 -5.72 8.78
C GLY A 333 -22.70 -5.22 7.76
N ARG A 334 -23.12 -6.08 6.83
CA ARG A 334 -24.09 -5.75 5.78
C ARG A 334 -25.52 -5.50 6.29
N LYS A 335 -25.86 -5.86 7.54
CA LYS A 335 -27.21 -5.65 8.09
C LYS A 335 -27.55 -4.19 8.41
N GLU A 336 -26.55 -3.32 8.57
CA GLU A 336 -26.80 -1.88 8.82
C GLU A 336 -26.74 -1.03 7.54
N ALA A 337 -26.09 -1.50 6.47
CA ALA A 337 -25.96 -0.73 5.23
C ALA A 337 -27.22 -0.77 4.35
N THR A 338 -27.95 -1.89 4.34
CA THR A 338 -29.15 -2.03 3.50
C THR A 338 -30.36 -1.27 4.06
N GLN A 339 -30.33 -0.83 5.32
CA GLN A 339 -31.38 0.03 5.90
C GLN A 339 -31.12 1.53 5.65
N GLU A 340 -29.94 1.91 5.14
CA GLU A 340 -29.63 3.30 4.74
C GLU A 340 -29.64 3.50 3.21
N GLU A 341 -29.91 2.44 2.44
CA GLU A 341 -30.05 2.43 0.98
C GLU A 341 -31.47 2.76 0.48
N GLU A 342 -32.44 2.88 1.39
CA GLU A 342 -33.71 3.63 1.22
C GLU A 342 -33.59 5.02 1.88
#